data_AF-A0A954FZ71-F1
#
_entry.id   AF-A0A954FZ71-F1
#
_cell.length_a   1.000
_cell.length_b   1.000
_cell.length_c   1.000
_cell.angle_alpha   90.00
_cell.angle_beta   90.00
_cell.angle_gamma   90.00
#
_symmetry.space_group_name_H-M   'P 1'
#
loop_
_entity.id
_entity.type
_entity.pdbx_description
1 polymer ?
#
loop_
_entity_poly.entity_id
_entity_poly.type
_entity_poly.pdbx_seq_one_letter_code
_entity_poly.pdbx_strand_id
1 'polypeptide(L)' 'MNQQDRILLILDIDETLLYATGRPLNRDHDFKIGSYFVYLRPFLIDFLNQARKHFQIAVW' A
#
# COMPACT_ATOMS: atom_id res chain seq x y z
N MET A 1 11.90 3.02 22.61
CA MET A 1 10.43 3.00 22.61
C MET A 1 9.99 1.58 22.38
N ASN A 2 9.16 1.03 23.26
CA ASN A 2 8.52 -0.24 22.98
C ASN A 2 7.60 -0.06 21.77
N GLN A 3 7.41 -1.11 20.97
CA GLN A 3 6.57 -0.99 19.77
C GLN A 3 5.14 -0.54 20.10
N GLN A 4 4.63 -0.87 21.29
CA GLN A 4 3.31 -0.52 21.78
C GLN A 4 3.12 0.98 22.09
N ASP A 5 4.21 1.76 22.18
CA ASP A 5 4.15 3.19 22.47
C ASP A 5 4.03 4.06 21.19
N ARG A 6 4.11 3.45 20.00
CA ARG A 6 4.06 4.17 18.73
C ARG A 6 2.62 4.40 18.28
N ILE A 7 2.38 5.54 17.62
CA ILE A 7 1.08 5.86 17.03
C ILE A 7 0.69 4.77 16.02
N LEU A 8 -0.58 4.33 16.07
CA LEU A 8 -1.16 3.43 15.08
C LEU A 8 -1.58 4.24 13.84
N LEU A 9 -0.92 3.98 12.71
CA LEU A 9 -1.28 4.48 11.39
C LEU A 9 -2.11 3.42 10.67
N ILE A 10 -3.38 3.71 10.48
CA ILE A 10 -4.31 2.86 9.73
C ILE A 10 -4.37 3.39 8.29
N LEU A 11 -4.13 2.52 7.32
CA LEU A 11 -4.08 2.85 5.90
C LEU A 11 -5.19 2.13 5.14
N ASP A 12 -5.96 2.87 4.36
CA ASP A 12 -6.85 2.31 3.34
C ASP A 12 -6.03 1.68 2.20
N ILE A 13 -6.63 0.81 1.40
CA ILE A 13 -5.98 0.09 0.30
C ILE A 13 -6.22 0.79 -1.04
N ASP A 14 -7.48 0.87 -1.45
CA ASP A 14 -7.85 1.26 -2.82
C ASP A 14 -7.68 2.77 -3.00
N GLU A 15 -7.00 3.16 -4.07
CA GLU A 15 -6.60 4.54 -4.38
C GLU A 15 -5.68 5.21 -3.32
N THR A 16 -5.35 4.49 -2.23
CA THR A 16 -4.42 4.93 -1.19
C THR A 16 -3.04 4.27 -1.33
N LEU A 17 -2.97 2.94 -1.31
CA LEU A 17 -1.72 2.16 -1.44
C LEU A 17 -1.55 1.56 -2.82
N LEU A 18 -2.66 1.20 -3.47
CA LEU A 18 -2.68 0.63 -4.80
C LEU A 18 -3.93 1.06 -5.55
N TYR A 19 -3.92 0.84 -6.85
CA TYR A 19 -5.10 0.95 -7.70
C TYR A 19 -5.30 -0.39 -8.41
N ALA A 20 -6.47 -1.01 -8.21
CA ALA A 20 -6.85 -2.23 -8.88
C ALA A 20 -7.97 -1.95 -9.89
N THR A 21 -7.86 -2.45 -11.11
CA THR A 21 -8.88 -2.24 -12.15
C THR A 21 -9.04 -3.47 -13.05
N GLY A 22 -10.26 -3.72 -13.53
CA GLY A 22 -10.54 -4.83 -14.44
C GLY A 22 -10.05 -4.59 -15.88
N ARG A 23 -9.58 -3.38 -16.20
CA ARG A 23 -9.04 -3.04 -17.52
C ARG A 23 -7.60 -2.55 -17.38
N PRO A 24 -6.67 -2.97 -18.26
CA PRO A 24 -5.30 -2.50 -18.20
C PRO A 24 -5.23 -0.98 -18.46
N LEU A 25 -4.28 -0.31 -17.81
CA LEU A 25 -3.92 1.08 -18.05
C LEU A 25 -2.89 1.16 -19.18
N ASN A 26 -2.55 2.38 -19.59
CA ASN A 26 -1.51 2.63 -20.59
C ASN A 26 -0.08 2.50 -20.00
N ARG A 27 0.11 1.55 -19.09
CA ARG A 27 1.40 1.13 -18.53
C ARG A 27 1.26 -0.30 -18.02
N ASP A 28 2.39 -0.99 -17.88
CA ASP A 28 2.38 -2.32 -17.29
C ASP A 28 1.87 -2.29 -15.85
N HIS A 29 1.10 -3.32 -15.52
CA HIS A 29 0.62 -3.60 -14.18
C HIS A 29 1.74 -4.24 -13.37
N ASP A 30 1.77 -4.00 -12.07
CA ASP A 30 2.78 -4.57 -11.18
C ASP A 30 2.50 -6.06 -10.95
N PHE A 31 1.22 -6.44 -10.82
CA PHE A 31 0.78 -7.84 -10.78
C PHE A 31 -0.72 -7.97 -11.05
N LYS A 32 -1.22 -9.20 -11.17
CA LYS A 32 -2.65 -9.52 -11.31
C LYS A 32 -3.17 -10.26 -10.08
N ILE A 33 -4.38 -9.91 -9.67
CA ILE A 33 -5.16 -10.67 -8.68
C ILE A 33 -6.55 -10.93 -9.27
N GLY A 34 -6.87 -12.20 -9.52
CA GLY A 34 -8.12 -12.57 -10.18
C GLY A 34 -8.26 -11.88 -11.54
N SER A 35 -9.35 -11.15 -11.73
CA SER A 35 -9.64 -10.34 -12.92
C SER A 35 -9.05 -8.93 -12.89
N TYR A 36 -8.34 -8.55 -11.83
CA TYR A 36 -7.83 -7.19 -11.64
C TYR A 36 -6.35 -7.07 -12.01
N PHE A 37 -6.03 -6.02 -12.75
CA PHE A 37 -4.70 -5.49 -12.96
C PHE A 37 -4.38 -4.54 -11.81
N VAL A 38 -3.33 -4.82 -11.05
CA VAL A 38 -2.97 -4.07 -9.85
C VAL A 38 -1.77 -3.19 -10.13
N TYR A 39 -1.87 -1.95 -9.68
CA TYR A 39 -0.87 -0.90 -9.83
C TYR A 39 -0.53 -0.39 -8.45
N LEU A 40 0.70 -0.64 -8.00
CA LEU A 40 1.17 -0.10 -6.73
C LEU A 40 1.37 1.41 -6.85
N ARG A 41 1.11 2.14 -5.75
CA ARG A 41 1.48 3.54 -5.68
C ARG A 41 3.00 3.67 -5.78
N PRO A 42 3.54 4.61 -6.58
CA PRO A 42 4.98 4.83 -6.64
C PRO A 42 5.57 5.01 -5.23
N PHE A 43 6.71 4.35 -4.98
CA PHE A 43 7.42 4.34 -3.69
C PHE A 43 6.69 3.66 -2.53
N LEU A 44 5.65 2.84 -2.78
CA LEU A 44 4.91 2.15 -1.70
C LEU A 44 5.82 1.37 -0.72
N ILE A 45 6.80 0.64 -1.24
CA ILE A 45 7.71 -0.16 -0.40
C ILE A 45 8.58 0.74 0.48
N ASP A 46 9.17 1.80 -0.08
CA ASP A 46 9.98 2.75 0.68
C ASP A 46 9.14 3.51 1.71
N PHE A 47 7.92 3.90 1.35
CA PHE A 47 6.96 4.51 2.26
C PHE A 47 6.67 3.59 3.45
N LEU A 48 6.32 2.32 3.23
CA LEU A 48 6.05 1.36 4.31
C LEU A 48 7.31 1.06 5.15
N ASN A 49 8.49 1.03 4.53
CA ASN A 49 9.78 0.88 5.21
C ASN A 49 10.09 2.08 6.11
N GLN A 50 9.75 3.29 5.69
CA GLN A 50 9.97 4.50 6.48
C GLN A 50 8.90 4.66 7.56
N ALA A 51 7.62 4.48 7.22
CA ALA A 51 6.50 4.61 8.15
C ALA A 51 6.64 3.67 9.35
N ARG A 52 7.02 2.39 9.13
CA ARG A 52 7.16 1.41 10.23
C ARG A 52 8.24 1.76 11.25
N LYS A 53 9.18 2.66 10.91
CA LYS A 53 10.20 3.15 11.85
C LYS A 53 9.58 4.06 12.92
N HIS A 54 8.48 4.72 12.58
CA HIS A 54 7.81 5.73 13.43
C HIS A 54 6.44 5.28 13.94
N PHE A 55 5.72 4.45 13.19
CA PHE A 55 4.34 4.05 13.45
C PHE A 55 4.20 2.53 13.58
N GLN A 56 3.17 2.08 14.29
CA GLN A 56 2.58 0.77 14.05
C GLN A 56 1.67 0.90 12.83
N ILE A 57 1.70 -0.06 11.91
CA ILE A 57 0.91 0.01 10.67
C ILE A 57 -0.18 -1.04 10.72
N ALA A 58 -1.40 -0.64 10.40
CA ALA A 58 -2.53 -1.52 10.13
C ALA A 58 -3.21 -1.10 8.82
N VAL A 59 -4.04 -1.99 8.29
CA VAL A 59 -4.85 -1.75 7.10
C VAL A 59 -6.32 -1.86 7.51
N TRP A 60 -7.13 -0.92 7.06
CA TRP A 60 -8.60 -0.97 7.21
C TRP A 60 -9.23 -0.42 5.94
#